data_AF-A0A7C3U982-F1
#
_entry.id   AF-A0A7C3U982-F1
#
_cell.length_a   1.000
_cell.length_b   1.000
_cell.length_c   1.000
_cell.angle_alpha   90.00
_cell.angle_beta   90.00
_cell.angle_gamma   90.00
#
_symmetry.space_group_name_H-M   'P 1'
#
loop_
_entity.id
_entity.type
_entity.pdbx_description
1 polymer ?
#
loop_
_entity_poly.entity_id
_entity_poly.type
_entity_poly.pdbx_seq_one_letter_code
_entity_poly.pdbx_strand_id
1 'polypeptide(L)'
;MGTGPGLAPLRGLRVDLGRGAVEVEELPAEVARAVIGGRGLGAWLALRERLYEVEPLAPGNLLVFAPGPLTGTGAPASGRYSVTTRSPLTRTVFDGNSGGNWGNAFRRLGFDYLVVGGALPEPGYLCLAPAAWAA
;
A
#
# COMPACT_ATOMS: atom_id res chain seq x y z
N MET A 1 13.09 26.68 -15.14
CA MET A 1 12.20 26.04 -14.14
C MET A 1 12.67 24.60 -14.00
N GLY A 2 13.26 24.27 -12.84
CA GLY A 2 14.37 23.31 -12.70
C GLY A 2 14.10 21.86 -13.09
N THR A 3 15.00 21.34 -13.91
CA THR A 3 15.17 19.93 -14.32
C THR A 3 15.97 19.16 -13.26
N GLY A 4 15.41 19.02 -12.05
CA GLY A 4 15.84 17.95 -11.15
C GLY A 4 15.36 16.60 -11.69
N PRO A 5 16.00 15.46 -11.33
CA PRO A 5 15.45 14.15 -11.70
C PRO A 5 14.00 14.09 -11.21
N GLY A 6 13.06 13.93 -12.15
CA GLY A 6 11.65 13.84 -11.81
C GLY A 6 11.44 12.70 -10.80
N LEU A 7 10.51 12.88 -9.86
CA LEU A 7 10.07 11.75 -9.04
C LEU A 7 9.59 10.64 -9.98
N ALA A 8 9.90 9.40 -9.63
CA ALA A 8 9.44 8.25 -10.40
C ALA A 8 7.93 8.02 -10.17
N PRO A 9 7.23 7.39 -11.12
CA PRO A 9 5.91 6.82 -10.88
C PRO A 9 5.93 5.87 -9.67
N LEU A 10 4.81 5.80 -8.93
CA LEU A 10 4.66 4.85 -7.84
C LEU A 10 4.13 3.53 -8.39
N ARG A 11 4.78 2.41 -8.06
CA ARG A 11 4.37 1.07 -8.46
C ARG A 11 3.63 0.37 -7.33
N GLY A 12 2.34 0.14 -7.51
CA GLY A 12 1.49 -0.61 -6.60
C GLY A 12 1.39 -2.08 -6.96
N LEU A 13 1.26 -2.92 -5.94
CA LEU A 13 0.78 -4.29 -6.08
C LEU A 13 -0.66 -4.36 -5.57
N ARG A 14 -1.60 -4.80 -6.41
CA ARG A 14 -3.00 -4.97 -6.04
C ARG A 14 -3.33 -6.45 -5.98
N VAL A 15 -3.93 -6.88 -4.88
CA VAL A 15 -4.30 -8.28 -4.64
C VAL A 15 -5.79 -8.34 -4.32
N ASP A 16 -6.52 -9.14 -5.10
CA ASP A 16 -7.90 -9.53 -4.81
C ASP A 16 -7.89 -10.97 -4.30
N LEU A 17 -8.14 -11.13 -3.00
CA LEU A 17 -8.15 -12.44 -2.34
C LEU A 17 -9.35 -13.29 -2.77
N GLY A 18 -10.47 -12.68 -3.15
CA GLY A 18 -11.67 -13.42 -3.57
C GLY A 18 -11.51 -14.02 -4.96
N ARG A 19 -10.81 -13.31 -5.86
CA ARG A 19 -10.53 -13.76 -7.23
C ARG A 19 -9.19 -14.47 -7.39
N GLY A 20 -8.32 -14.41 -6.39
CA GLY A 20 -6.93 -14.85 -6.51
C GLY A 20 -6.14 -14.05 -7.56
N ALA A 21 -6.52 -12.79 -7.77
CA ALA A 21 -5.94 -11.95 -8.82
C ALA A 21 -4.85 -11.03 -8.26
N VAL A 22 -3.80 -10.82 -9.04
CA VAL A 22 -2.69 -9.93 -8.72
C VAL A 22 -2.42 -9.02 -9.92
N GLU A 23 -2.38 -7.72 -9.68
CA GLU A 23 -2.15 -6.71 -10.72
C GLU A 23 -1.09 -5.72 -10.25
N VAL A 24 -0.29 -5.23 -11.20
CA VAL A 24 0.64 -4.12 -10.96
C VAL A 24 -0.02 -2.84 -11.47
N GLU A 25 -0.04 -1.82 -10.63
CA GLU A 25 -0.58 -0.51 -10.94
C GLU A 25 0.55 0.52 -10.93
N GLU A 26 0.56 1.45 -11.87
CA GLU A 26 1.47 2.61 -11.82
C GLU A 26 0.67 3.90 -11.62
N LEU A 27 1.06 4.67 -10.60
CA LEU A 27 0.53 6.01 -10.36
C LEU A 27 1.49 7.05 -10.91
N PRO A 28 0.98 8.13 -11.55
CA PRO A 28 1.82 9.21 -12.04
C PRO A 28 2.70 9.83 -10.94
N ALA A 29 3.87 10.31 -11.32
CA ALA A 29 4.84 10.93 -10.40
C ALA A 29 4.28 12.15 -9.64
N GLU A 30 3.27 12.80 -10.20
CA GLU A 30 2.53 13.91 -9.61
C GLU A 30 1.81 13.47 -8.33
N VAL A 31 1.36 12.22 -8.25
CA VAL A 31 0.78 11.66 -7.03
C VAL A 31 1.85 11.62 -5.95
N ALA A 32 3.03 11.07 -6.24
CA ALA A 32 4.15 11.05 -5.30
C ALA A 32 4.54 12.47 -4.83
N ARG A 33 4.53 13.46 -5.73
CA ARG A 33 4.75 14.87 -5.36
C ARG A 33 3.69 15.41 -4.43
N ALA A 34 2.43 15.10 -4.70
CA ALA A 34 1.29 15.63 -3.96
C ALA A 34 1.15 15.02 -2.55
N VAL A 35 1.45 13.73 -2.40
CA VAL A 35 1.14 12.99 -1.16
C VAL A 35 2.35 12.38 -0.47
N ILE A 36 3.55 12.49 -1.07
CA ILE A 36 4.86 12.06 -0.56
C ILE A 36 5.02 10.53 -0.44
N GLY A 37 4.00 9.81 0.05
CA GLY A 37 4.01 8.38 0.33
C GLY A 37 3.31 8.08 1.67
N GLY A 38 3.52 6.88 2.21
CA GLY A 38 3.03 6.53 3.56
C GLY A 38 1.54 6.79 3.76
N ARG A 39 1.19 7.39 4.91
CA ARG A 39 -0.19 7.80 5.25
C ARG A 39 -0.84 8.67 4.16
N GLY A 40 -0.09 9.59 3.55
CA GLY A 40 -0.62 10.48 2.51
C GLY A 40 -1.11 9.69 1.29
N LEU A 41 -0.30 8.73 0.84
CA LEU A 41 -0.67 7.81 -0.24
C LEU A 41 -1.85 6.91 0.15
N GLY A 42 -1.84 6.38 1.37
CA GLY A 42 -2.95 5.59 1.91
C GLY A 42 -4.28 6.35 1.89
N ALA A 43 -4.29 7.59 2.37
CA ALA A 43 -5.48 8.44 2.37
C ALA A 43 -5.93 8.82 0.95
N TRP A 44 -4.99 9.10 0.04
CA TRP A 44 -5.30 9.39 -1.35
C TRP A 44 -5.95 8.21 -2.05
N LEU A 45 -5.42 7.00 -1.86
CA LEU A 45 -6.01 5.77 -2.38
C LEU A 45 -7.39 5.52 -1.76
N ALA A 46 -7.55 5.70 -0.44
CA ALA A 46 -8.84 5.53 0.22
C ALA A 46 -9.92 6.48 -0.34
N LEU A 47 -9.55 7.72 -0.69
CA LEU A 47 -10.44 8.68 -1.33
C LEU A 47 -10.75 8.29 -2.78
N ARG A 48 -9.73 7.94 -3.56
CA ARG A 48 -9.87 7.51 -4.97
C ARG A 48 -10.80 6.31 -5.10
N GLU A 49 -10.65 5.34 -4.21
CA GLU A 49 -11.43 4.09 -4.16
C GLU A 49 -12.78 4.26 -3.43
N ARG A 50 -13.11 5.49 -3.00
CA ARG A 50 -14.35 5.84 -2.31
C ARG A 50 -14.66 4.94 -1.11
N LEU A 51 -13.64 4.58 -0.32
CA LEU A 51 -13.81 3.70 0.84
C LEU A 51 -14.78 4.26 1.89
N TYR A 52 -15.05 5.56 1.86
CA TYR A 52 -16.05 6.19 2.72
C TYR A 52 -17.50 5.73 2.43
N GLU A 53 -17.76 5.13 1.26
CA GLU A 53 -19.06 4.53 0.87
C GLU A 53 -19.13 3.03 1.16
N VAL A 54 -18.01 2.41 1.53
CA VAL A 54 -17.92 0.96 1.73
C VAL A 54 -18.26 0.59 3.17
N GLU A 55 -19.00 -0.51 3.34
CA GLU A 55 -19.21 -1.10 4.66
C GLU A 55 -17.89 -1.69 5.19
N PRO A 56 -17.39 -1.29 6.38
CA PRO A 56 -16.04 -1.61 6.83
C PRO A 56 -15.65 -3.10 6.84
N LEU A 57 -16.60 -4.01 7.05
CA LEU A 57 -16.34 -5.46 7.10
C LEU A 57 -16.71 -6.18 5.80
N ALA A 58 -17.12 -5.45 4.76
CA ALA A 58 -17.40 -6.05 3.46
C ALA A 58 -16.11 -6.36 2.69
N PRO A 59 -16.09 -7.38 1.81
CA PRO A 59 -14.94 -7.69 0.96
C PRO A 59 -14.47 -6.54 0.05
N GLY A 60 -15.34 -5.55 -0.19
CA GLY A 60 -14.99 -4.33 -0.94
C GLY A 60 -14.14 -3.34 -0.16
N ASN A 61 -13.96 -3.52 1.16
CA ASN A 61 -13.06 -2.66 1.93
C ASN A 61 -11.61 -3.05 1.65
N LEU A 62 -10.78 -2.05 1.38
CA LEU A 62 -9.38 -2.26 1.02
C LEU A 62 -8.48 -2.00 2.23
N LEU A 63 -7.46 -2.85 2.37
CA LEU A 63 -6.31 -2.61 3.24
C LEU A 63 -5.16 -2.09 2.36
N VAL A 64 -4.75 -0.85 2.61
CA VAL A 64 -3.67 -0.19 1.86
C VAL A 64 -2.42 -0.11 2.74
N PHE A 65 -1.38 -0.86 2.39
CA PHE A 65 -0.08 -0.80 3.04
C PHE A 65 0.85 0.10 2.22
N ALA A 66 1.30 1.19 2.81
CA ALA A 66 2.14 2.18 2.16
C ALA A 66 3.35 2.52 3.03
N PRO A 67 4.56 2.02 2.68
CA PRO A 67 5.81 2.58 3.19
C PRO A 67 6.00 4.06 2.81
N GLY A 68 6.83 4.77 3.58
CA GLY A 68 7.24 6.13 3.24
C GLY A 68 8.39 6.14 2.23
N PRO A 69 8.69 7.29 1.60
CA PRO A 69 9.78 7.39 0.62
C PRO A 69 11.17 7.16 1.24
N LEU A 70 11.32 7.37 2.55
CA LEU A 70 12.57 7.08 3.27
C LEU A 70 12.72 5.59 3.62
N THR A 71 11.66 4.80 3.52
CA THR A 71 11.71 3.38 3.87
C THR A 71 12.58 2.61 2.88
N GLY A 72 13.48 1.79 3.42
CA GLY A 72 14.50 1.08 2.64
C GLY A 72 15.78 1.89 2.37
N THR A 73 15.86 3.14 2.86
CA THR A 73 17.08 3.97 2.76
C THR A 73 17.97 3.86 4.00
N GLY A 74 19.12 4.54 3.98
CA GLY A 74 20.00 4.67 5.15
C GLY A 74 19.53 5.68 6.19
N ALA A 75 18.36 6.31 6.01
CA ALA A 75 17.83 7.28 6.97
C ALA A 75 17.56 6.60 8.34
N PRO A 76 17.91 7.24 9.47
CA PRO A 76 17.66 6.69 10.80
C PRO A 76 16.16 6.40 11.04
N ALA A 77 15.87 5.24 11.64
CA ALA A 77 14.51 4.82 12.01
C ALA A 77 13.47 4.81 10.85
N SER A 78 13.92 4.61 9.61
CA SER A 78 13.08 4.74 8.40
C SER A 78 12.25 3.50 8.02
N GLY A 79 12.34 2.39 8.76
CA GLY A 79 11.63 1.13 8.49
C GLY A 79 10.11 1.15 8.75
N ARG A 80 9.45 2.31 8.66
CA ARG A 80 8.03 2.48 9.01
C ARG A 80 7.12 2.32 7.78
N TYR A 81 5.90 1.87 8.02
CA TYR A 81 4.84 1.85 7.01
C TYR A 81 3.48 2.18 7.65
N SER A 82 2.57 2.69 6.83
CA SER A 82 1.19 2.99 7.19
C SER A 82 0.25 1.95 6.61
N VAL A 83 -0.82 1.64 7.33
CA VAL A 83 -1.94 0.80 6.88
C VAL A 83 -3.20 1.63 6.96
N THR A 84 -3.81 1.89 5.80
CA THR A 84 -5.03 2.69 5.68
C THR A 84 -6.20 1.82 5.25
N THR A 85 -7.38 2.06 5.84
CA THR A 85 -8.62 1.35 5.49
C THR A 85 -9.86 2.11 5.97
N ARG A 86 -11.06 1.60 5.66
CA ARG A 86 -12.30 1.98 6.30
C ARG A 86 -12.42 1.29 7.67
N SER A 87 -12.50 2.07 8.75
CA SER A 87 -12.54 1.57 10.12
C SER A 87 -13.88 0.94 10.48
N PRO A 88 -13.95 -0.30 11.00
CA PRO A 88 -15.18 -0.86 11.56
C PRO A 88 -15.57 -0.21 12.88
N LEU A 89 -14.60 0.28 13.65
CA LEU A 89 -14.85 0.91 14.95
C LEU A 89 -15.42 2.32 14.80
N THR A 90 -14.77 3.15 14.00
CA THR A 90 -15.10 4.58 13.90
C THR A 90 -15.98 4.89 12.71
N ARG A 91 -16.12 3.97 11.75
CA ARG A 91 -16.78 4.23 10.47
C ARG A 91 -16.25 5.53 9.83
N THR A 92 -14.93 5.71 9.88
CA THR A 92 -14.16 6.77 9.21
C THR A 92 -12.92 6.16 8.56
N VAL A 93 -12.10 6.98 7.90
CA VAL A 93 -10.76 6.55 7.46
C VAL A 93 -9.89 6.24 8.68
N PHE A 94 -9.20 5.11 8.65
CA PHE A 94 -8.21 4.70 9.64
C PHE A 94 -6.81 4.78 9.05
N ASP A 95 -5.82 5.12 9.88
CA ASP A 95 -4.41 4.88 9.60
C ASP A 95 -3.75 4.26 10.83
N GLY A 96 -3.03 3.17 10.63
CA GLY A 96 -2.19 2.52 11.62
C GLY A 96 -0.74 2.52 11.15
N ASN A 97 0.20 2.89 12.03
CA ASN A 97 1.61 2.94 11.68
C ASN A 97 2.39 1.85 12.41
N SER A 98 3.23 1.12 11.70
CA SER A 98 4.10 0.10 12.26
C SER A 98 5.53 0.24 11.74
N GLY A 99 6.47 -0.38 12.44
CA GLY A 99 7.89 -0.39 12.08
C GLY A 99 8.44 -1.80 11.86
N GLY A 100 9.75 -1.94 12.06
CA GLY A 100 10.45 -3.20 11.86
C GLY A 100 10.89 -3.41 10.40
N ASN A 101 10.94 -4.67 9.98
CA ASN A 101 11.57 -5.03 8.71
C ASN A 101 10.59 -5.13 7.53
N TRP A 102 9.28 -5.17 7.78
CA TRP A 102 8.29 -5.41 6.73
C TRP A 102 8.36 -4.36 5.61
N GLY A 103 8.34 -3.07 5.96
CA GLY A 103 8.39 -1.99 4.97
C GLY A 103 9.66 -2.05 4.11
N ASN A 104 10.81 -2.33 4.73
CA ASN A 104 12.08 -2.48 4.03
C ASN A 104 12.06 -3.70 3.08
N ALA A 105 11.56 -4.85 3.55
CA ALA A 105 11.45 -6.06 2.74
C ALA A 105 10.50 -5.86 1.54
N PHE A 106 9.37 -5.22 1.76
CA PHE A 106 8.40 -4.91 0.71
C PHE A 106 9.00 -3.97 -0.36
N ARG A 107 9.70 -2.91 0.05
CA ARG A 107 10.37 -1.99 -0.89
C ARG A 107 11.41 -2.70 -1.76
N ARG A 108 12.09 -3.73 -1.24
CA ARG A 108 13.05 -4.54 -2.03
C ARG A 108 12.38 -5.40 -3.11
N LEU A 109 11.08 -5.63 -3.04
CA LEU A 109 10.31 -6.27 -4.12
C LEU A 109 10.02 -5.31 -5.29
N GLY A 110 10.39 -4.03 -5.19
CA GLY A 110 10.21 -3.05 -6.26
C GLY A 110 8.83 -2.40 -6.31
N PHE A 111 8.10 -2.41 -5.19
CA PHE A 111 6.78 -1.80 -5.04
C PHE A 111 6.77 -0.70 -3.98
N ASP A 112 5.96 0.32 -4.20
CA ASP A 112 5.77 1.49 -3.33
C ASP A 112 4.58 1.33 -2.39
N TYR A 113 3.58 0.54 -2.76
CA TYR A 113 2.41 0.24 -1.93
C TYR A 113 1.77 -1.10 -2.29
N LEU A 114 1.04 -1.68 -1.35
CA LEU A 114 0.23 -2.88 -1.51
C LEU A 114 -1.23 -2.54 -1.21
N VAL A 115 -2.14 -2.92 -2.10
CA VAL A 115 -3.59 -2.90 -1.86
C VAL A 115 -4.09 -4.32 -1.79
N VAL A 116 -4.76 -4.67 -0.69
CA VAL A 116 -5.41 -5.96 -0.51
C VAL A 116 -6.91 -5.74 -0.39
N GLY A 117 -7.69 -6.43 -1.20
CA GLY A 117 -9.16 -6.47 -1.14
C GLY A 117 -9.68 -7.89 -1.28
N GLY A 118 -11.01 -8.03 -1.26
CA GLY A 118 -11.66 -9.33 -1.30
C GLY A 118 -11.54 -10.08 0.02
N ALA A 119 -11.92 -11.37 0.00
CA ALA A 119 -11.84 -12.25 1.16
C ALA A 119 -11.54 -13.68 0.69
N LEU A 120 -10.71 -14.39 1.46
CA LEU A 120 -10.52 -15.83 1.26
C LEU A 120 -11.73 -16.60 1.81
N PRO A 121 -12.12 -17.73 1.21
CA PRO A 121 -13.21 -18.57 1.72
C PRO A 121 -12.85 -19.28 3.04
N GLU A 122 -11.55 -19.49 3.28
CA GLU A 122 -11.00 -20.11 4.49
C GLU A 122 -9.76 -19.30 4.97
N PRO A 123 -9.37 -19.39 6.25
CA PRO A 123 -8.18 -18.71 6.75
C PRO A 123 -6.92 -19.07 5.96
N GLY A 124 -6.15 -18.04 5.58
CA GLY A 124 -4.91 -18.19 4.83
C GLY A 124 -4.01 -16.97 4.96
N TYR A 125 -2.92 -16.95 4.21
CA TYR A 125 -1.96 -15.85 4.21
C TYR A 125 -1.54 -15.47 2.80
N LEU A 126 -1.23 -14.19 2.60
CA LEU A 126 -0.57 -13.68 1.41
C LEU A 126 0.94 -13.73 1.63
N CYS A 127 1.65 -14.51 0.82
CA CYS A 127 3.11 -14.54 0.80
C CYS A 127 3.64 -13.67 -0.34
N LEU A 128 4.48 -12.69 -0.01
CA LEU A 128 5.19 -11.88 -1.00
C LEU A 128 6.67 -12.27 -0.98
N ALA A 129 7.14 -12.82 -2.08
CA ALA A 129 8.49 -13.32 -2.24
C ALA A 129 9.08 -12.91 -3.59
N PRO A 130 10.42 -12.81 -3.71
CA PRO A 130 11.07 -12.75 -5.02
C PRO A 130 10.67 -13.94 -5.89
N ALA A 131 10.52 -13.72 -7.20
CA ALA A 131 10.15 -14.77 -8.15
C ALA A 131 11.05 -16.01 -8.11
N ALA A 132 12.32 -15.84 -7.70
CA ALA A 132 13.29 -16.92 -7.55
C ALA A 132 12.93 -17.96 -6.48
N TRP A 133 11.93 -17.71 -5.62
CA TRP A 133 11.49 -18.65 -4.57
C TRP A 133 10.27 -19.48 -4.98
N ALA A 134 9.73 -19.28 -6.18
CA ALA A 134 8.59 -20.04 -6.69
C ALA A 134 8.97 -21.39 -7.34
N ALA A 135 10.20 -21.86 -7.10
CA ALA A 135 10.76 -23.12 -7.61
C ALA A 135 10.77 -24.22 -6.55
#